data_AF-A0A970GKI4-F1
#
_entry.id   AF-A0A970GKI4-F1
#
_cell.length_a   1.000
_cell.length_b   1.000
_cell.length_c   1.000
_cell.angle_alpha   90.00
_cell.angle_beta   90.00
_cell.angle_gamma   90.00
#
_symmetry.space_group_name_H-M   'P 1'
#
loop_
_entity.id
_entity.type
_entity.pdbx_description
1 polymer ?
#
loop_
_entity_poly.entity_id
_entity_poly.type
_entity_poly.pdbx_seq_one_letter_code
_entity_poly.pdbx_strand_id
1 'polypeptide(L)'
;MKHGFVSLVFHSHLPYCRQAGVWPFGEEWVFEAMAETYVPLLALLCRLREEKLGVKIALGFTPVLLEQLQDPYMQTRFLEYLEARMEAARGDIKRFSSAEPKFAALAEEHLAFYQQVARDYEGLHRDLVGVLGRLQEEGVLELLAGAATHAYLPLLEVESSLRAQLAVGQE
;
A
#
# COMPACT_ATOMS: atom_id res chain seq x y z
N MET A 1 -1.56 4.25 36.44
CA MET A 1 -1.57 5.65 35.95
C MET A 1 -1.33 5.60 34.44
N LYS A 2 -2.04 6.40 33.62
CA LYS A 2 -1.70 6.52 32.20
C LYS A 2 -0.50 7.49 32.08
N HIS A 3 0.57 7.05 31.42
CA HIS A 3 1.84 7.80 31.33
C HIS A 3 1.88 8.85 30.20
N GLY A 4 0.81 8.97 29.42
CA GLY A 4 0.71 9.86 28.26
C GLY A 4 -0.10 9.22 27.14
N PHE A 5 -0.16 9.88 25.99
CA PHE A 5 -0.72 9.35 24.75
C PHE A 5 0.36 9.33 23.68
N VAL A 6 0.36 8.28 22.85
CA VAL A 6 1.19 8.17 21.64
C VAL A 6 0.25 8.14 20.45
N SER A 7 0.50 8.97 19.45
CA SER A 7 -0.22 8.96 18.18
C SER A 7 0.77 8.67 17.05
N LEU A 8 0.56 7.56 16.36
CA LEU A 8 1.31 7.21 15.15
C LEU A 8 0.47 7.65 13.95
N VAL A 9 1.01 8.56 13.15
CA VAL A 9 0.39 9.10 11.95
C VAL A 9 1.26 8.74 10.75
N PHE A 10 0.74 7.91 9.85
CA PHE A 10 1.44 7.54 8.63
C PHE A 10 0.82 8.27 7.44
N HIS A 11 1.64 8.80 6.54
CA HIS A 11 1.20 9.47 5.33
C HIS A 11 1.59 8.67 4.10
N SER A 12 0.60 8.19 3.36
CA SER A 12 0.73 7.37 2.16
C SER A 12 0.40 8.18 0.92
N HIS A 13 1.40 8.37 0.06
CA HIS A 13 1.27 9.10 -1.19
C HIS A 13 2.16 8.50 -2.28
N LEU A 14 1.59 8.37 -3.47
CA LEU A 14 2.32 8.25 -4.74
C LEU A 14 1.63 9.14 -5.78
N PRO A 15 2.37 9.73 -6.72
CA PRO A 15 1.78 10.49 -7.81
C PRO A 15 0.95 9.56 -8.73
N TYR A 16 0.25 10.15 -9.68
CA TYR A 16 -0.50 9.37 -10.67
C TYR A 16 0.46 8.64 -11.63
N CYS A 17 0.62 7.34 -11.41
CA CYS A 17 1.56 6.47 -12.11
C CYS A 17 0.88 5.54 -13.13
N ARG A 18 -0.43 5.31 -13.00
CA ARG A 18 -1.22 4.48 -13.91
C ARG A 18 -1.01 4.89 -15.36
N GLN A 19 -0.54 3.97 -16.19
CA GLN A 19 -0.25 4.16 -17.62
C GLN A 19 0.74 5.31 -17.93
N ALA A 20 1.56 5.72 -16.96
CA ALA A 20 2.57 6.77 -17.11
C ALA A 20 3.99 6.22 -17.31
N GLY A 21 4.11 4.93 -17.66
CA GLY A 21 5.35 4.17 -17.66
C GLY A 21 5.30 3.05 -16.63
N VAL A 22 6.15 2.03 -16.80
CA VAL A 22 6.19 0.87 -15.89
C VAL A 22 7.47 0.87 -15.07
N TRP A 23 8.63 0.97 -15.74
CA TRP A 23 9.96 0.85 -15.13
C TRP A 23 10.94 1.85 -15.77
N PRO A 24 11.89 2.45 -15.03
CA PRO A 24 12.13 2.33 -13.58
C PRO A 24 11.24 3.24 -12.72
N PHE A 25 10.46 4.11 -13.35
CA PHE A 25 9.54 5.02 -12.70
C PHE A 25 8.17 4.87 -13.34
N GLY A 26 7.12 4.76 -12.52
CA GLY A 26 5.75 4.54 -12.99
C GLY A 26 5.01 3.54 -12.13
N GLU A 27 4.24 2.66 -12.77
CA GLU A 27 3.33 1.73 -12.09
C GLU A 27 4.03 0.85 -11.05
N GLU A 28 5.29 0.48 -11.27
CA GLU A 28 6.02 -0.38 -10.34
C GLU A 28 6.12 0.22 -8.94
N TRP A 29 6.24 1.55 -8.80
CA TRP A 29 6.23 2.20 -7.49
C TRP A 29 4.94 1.91 -6.70
N VAL A 30 3.79 1.87 -7.38
CA VAL A 30 2.52 1.54 -6.74
C VAL A 30 2.51 0.06 -6.34
N PHE A 31 3.01 -0.83 -7.21
CA PHE A 31 3.04 -2.26 -6.93
C PHE A 31 4.00 -2.63 -5.79
N GLU A 32 5.18 -2.01 -5.74
CA GLU A 32 6.14 -2.14 -4.64
C GLU A 32 5.51 -1.67 -3.34
N ALA A 33 4.90 -0.47 -3.32
CA ALA A 33 4.22 0.04 -2.13
C ALA A 33 3.03 -0.85 -1.69
N MET A 34 2.28 -1.40 -2.64
CA MET A 34 1.22 -2.37 -2.35
C MET A 34 1.78 -3.64 -1.70
N ALA A 35 2.81 -4.24 -2.29
CA ALA A 35 3.37 -5.51 -1.82
C ALA A 35 4.11 -5.38 -0.48
N GLU A 36 4.86 -4.31 -0.32
CA GLU A 36 5.83 -4.17 0.78
C GLU A 36 5.32 -3.29 1.92
N THR A 37 4.24 -2.53 1.70
CA THR A 37 3.65 -1.65 2.72
C THR A 37 2.16 -1.92 2.93
N TYR A 38 1.31 -1.70 1.92
CA TYR A 38 -0.13 -1.58 2.15
C TYR A 38 -0.81 -2.92 2.45
N VAL A 39 -0.50 -3.98 1.68
CA VAL A 39 -1.06 -5.32 1.93
C VAL A 39 -0.62 -5.85 3.30
N PRO A 40 0.70 -5.86 3.65
CA PRO A 40 1.14 -6.33 4.96
C PRO A 40 0.56 -5.52 6.12
N LEU A 41 0.48 -4.19 5.99
CA LEU A 41 -0.07 -3.31 7.03
C LEU A 41 -1.56 -3.62 7.28
N LEU A 42 -2.36 -3.71 6.23
CA LEU A 42 -3.79 -3.97 6.36
C LEU A 42 -4.07 -5.37 6.89
N ALA A 43 -3.33 -6.39 6.44
CA ALA A 43 -3.42 -7.73 6.98
C ALA A 43 -3.06 -7.77 8.48
N LEU A 44 -2.02 -7.06 8.90
CA LEU A 44 -1.66 -6.89 10.30
C LEU A 44 -2.78 -6.22 11.10
N LEU A 45 -3.34 -5.10 10.63
CA LEU A 45 -4.41 -4.40 11.33
C LEU A 45 -5.68 -5.26 11.47
N CYS A 46 -6.02 -6.03 10.44
CA CYS A 46 -7.12 -7.00 10.50
C CYS A 46 -6.90 -8.01 11.62
N ARG A 47 -5.71 -8.63 11.69
CA ARG A 47 -5.35 -9.61 12.72
C ARG A 47 -5.33 -9.00 14.13
N LEU A 48 -4.73 -7.82 14.31
CA LEU A 48 -4.69 -7.16 15.63
C LEU A 48 -6.09 -6.83 16.16
N ARG A 49 -7.02 -6.51 15.25
CA ARG A 49 -8.44 -6.31 15.54
C ARG A 49 -9.13 -7.62 15.93
N GLU A 50 -8.89 -8.71 15.21
CA GLU A 50 -9.40 -10.04 15.57
C GLU A 50 -8.88 -10.52 16.94
N GLU A 51 -7.62 -10.24 17.26
CA GLU A 51 -6.98 -10.53 18.55
C GLU A 51 -7.40 -9.56 19.67
N LYS A 52 -8.23 -8.55 19.36
CA LYS A 52 -8.77 -7.54 20.31
C LYS A 52 -7.68 -6.78 21.07
N LEU A 53 -6.55 -6.50 20.42
CA LEU A 53 -5.40 -5.81 21.04
C LEU A 53 -5.58 -4.29 21.17
N GLY A 54 -6.68 -3.73 20.65
CA GLY A 54 -7.05 -2.33 20.88
C GLY A 54 -6.10 -1.30 20.26
N VAL A 55 -5.41 -1.67 19.17
CA VAL A 55 -4.49 -0.79 18.45
C VAL A 55 -5.26 0.31 17.73
N LYS A 56 -4.74 1.55 17.81
CA LYS A 56 -5.27 2.73 17.11
C LYS A 56 -4.14 3.52 16.48
N ILE A 57 -4.26 3.77 15.17
CA ILE A 57 -3.31 4.57 14.39
C ILE A 57 -4.07 5.54 13.49
N ALA A 58 -3.41 6.58 13.00
CA ALA A 58 -3.94 7.42 11.94
C ALA A 58 -3.21 7.15 10.62
N LEU A 59 -3.96 7.06 9.53
CA LEU A 59 -3.44 6.85 8.18
C LEU A 59 -3.96 7.93 7.23
N GLY A 60 -3.06 8.75 6.72
CA GLY A 60 -3.34 9.63 5.58
C GLY A 60 -3.15 8.89 4.28
N PHE A 61 -4.17 8.87 3.41
CA PHE A 61 -4.04 8.42 2.03
C PHE A 61 -4.43 9.57 1.11
N THR A 62 -3.55 9.93 0.17
CA THR A 62 -3.91 10.96 -0.81
C THR A 62 -4.97 10.44 -1.78
N PRO A 63 -5.97 11.25 -2.17
CA PRO A 63 -7.04 10.83 -3.09
C PRO A 63 -6.51 10.24 -4.40
N VAL A 64 -5.48 10.84 -5.01
CA VAL A 64 -4.81 10.32 -6.21
C VAL A 64 -4.22 8.90 -6.03
N LEU A 65 -3.84 8.52 -4.81
CA LEU A 65 -3.39 7.17 -4.51
C LEU A 65 -4.58 6.22 -4.38
N LEU A 66 -5.63 6.62 -3.67
CA LEU A 66 -6.85 5.81 -3.50
C LEU A 66 -7.48 5.44 -4.84
N GLU A 67 -7.59 6.41 -5.75
CA GLU A 67 -8.07 6.21 -7.12
C GLU A 67 -7.28 5.11 -7.85
N GLN A 68 -5.95 5.10 -7.71
CA GLN A 68 -5.10 4.09 -8.35
C GLN A 68 -5.24 2.71 -7.69
N LEU A 69 -5.47 2.65 -6.38
CA LEU A 69 -5.65 1.39 -5.65
C LEU A 69 -7.01 0.72 -5.94
N GLN A 70 -8.02 1.50 -6.33
CA GLN A 70 -9.34 1.00 -6.73
C GLN A 70 -9.45 0.68 -8.22
N ASP A 71 -8.52 1.17 -9.05
CA ASP A 71 -8.57 0.98 -10.49
C ASP A 71 -8.37 -0.52 -10.86
N PRO A 72 -9.33 -1.16 -11.57
CA PRO A 72 -9.24 -2.58 -11.90
C PRO A 72 -8.03 -2.96 -12.75
N TYR A 73 -7.55 -2.01 -13.58
CA TYR A 73 -6.34 -2.23 -14.37
C TYR A 73 -5.12 -2.32 -13.43
N MET A 74 -4.95 -1.39 -12.51
CA MET A 74 -3.86 -1.44 -11.51
C MET A 74 -3.92 -2.70 -10.65
N GLN A 75 -5.11 -3.10 -10.20
CA GLN A 75 -5.28 -4.35 -9.43
C GLN A 75 -4.87 -5.60 -10.22
N THR A 76 -5.19 -5.65 -11.52
CA THR A 76 -4.77 -6.75 -12.40
C THR A 76 -3.26 -6.75 -12.58
N ARG A 77 -2.67 -5.58 -12.85
CA ARG A 77 -1.22 -5.42 -13.03
C ARG A 77 -0.43 -5.76 -11.75
N PHE A 78 -0.99 -5.48 -10.57
CA PHE A 78 -0.38 -5.88 -9.31
C PHE A 78 -0.25 -7.40 -9.16
N LEU A 79 -1.26 -8.17 -9.59
CA LEU A 79 -1.17 -9.64 -9.57
C LEU A 79 -0.08 -10.15 -10.53
N GLU A 80 0.02 -9.54 -11.71
CA GLU A 80 1.08 -9.86 -12.67
C GLU A 80 2.47 -9.51 -12.11
N TYR A 81 2.58 -8.39 -11.40
CA TYR A 81 3.81 -8.00 -10.68
C TYR A 81 4.19 -9.05 -9.63
N LEU A 82 3.25 -9.50 -8.78
CA LEU A 82 3.53 -10.53 -7.78
C LEU A 82 4.00 -11.85 -8.40
N GLU A 83 3.37 -12.32 -9.47
CA GLU A 83 3.81 -13.54 -10.15
C GLU A 83 5.21 -13.36 -10.76
N ALA A 84 5.48 -12.22 -11.39
CA ALA A 84 6.81 -11.93 -11.94
C ALA A 84 7.89 -11.94 -10.85
N ARG A 85 7.61 -11.40 -9.66
CA ARG A 85 8.54 -11.41 -8.52
C ARG A 85 8.74 -12.82 -7.95
N MET A 86 7.68 -13.61 -7.85
CA MET A 86 7.78 -15.01 -7.45
C MET A 86 8.60 -15.84 -8.46
N GLU A 87 8.40 -15.63 -9.76
CA GLU A 87 9.16 -16.34 -10.78
C GLU A 87 10.64 -15.95 -10.79
N ALA A 88 10.95 -14.66 -10.60
CA ALA A 88 12.33 -14.19 -10.43
C ALA A 88 12.99 -14.86 -9.21
N ALA A 89 12.30 -14.91 -8.06
CA ALA A 89 12.79 -15.59 -6.87
C ALA A 89 13.02 -17.10 -7.10
N ARG A 90 12.11 -17.81 -7.79
CA ARG A 90 12.31 -19.23 -8.18
C ARG A 90 13.55 -19.39 -9.06
N GLY A 91 13.76 -18.47 -10.00
CA GLY A 91 14.95 -18.43 -10.84
C GLY A 91 16.23 -18.28 -10.03
N ASP A 92 16.24 -17.38 -9.05
CA ASP A 92 17.38 -17.12 -8.18
C ASP A 92 17.69 -18.30 -7.25
N ILE A 93 16.67 -18.97 -6.69
CA ILE A 93 16.86 -20.22 -5.93
C ILE A 93 17.61 -21.25 -6.78
N LYS A 94 17.14 -21.48 -8.02
CA LYS A 94 17.79 -22.42 -8.94
C LYS A 94 19.22 -22.00 -9.25
N ARG A 95 19.45 -20.71 -9.50
CA ARG A 95 20.78 -20.15 -9.83
C ARG A 95 21.78 -20.33 -8.70
N PHE A 96 21.38 -20.08 -7.46
CA PHE A 96 22.30 -20.06 -6.31
C PHE A 96 22.45 -21.42 -5.61
N SER A 97 21.51 -22.35 -5.81
CA SER A 97 21.46 -23.66 -5.13
C SER A 97 22.76 -24.47 -5.16
N SER A 98 23.58 -24.32 -6.20
CA SER A 98 24.80 -25.11 -6.40
C SER A 98 26.08 -24.47 -5.85
N ALA A 99 26.12 -23.15 -5.68
CA ALA A 99 27.35 -22.41 -5.41
C ALA A 99 27.25 -21.43 -4.22
N GLU A 100 26.06 -20.94 -3.92
CA GLU A 100 25.86 -19.81 -3.01
C GLU A 100 24.66 -20.08 -2.09
N PRO A 101 24.75 -21.04 -1.15
CA PRO A 101 23.61 -21.52 -0.36
C PRO A 101 22.94 -20.42 0.48
N LYS A 102 23.70 -19.39 0.89
CA LYS A 102 23.15 -18.22 1.59
C LYS A 102 22.22 -17.39 0.70
N PHE A 103 22.56 -17.21 -0.58
CA PHE A 103 21.71 -16.48 -1.52
C PHE A 103 20.52 -17.32 -1.99
N ALA A 104 20.67 -18.65 -2.07
CA ALA A 104 19.53 -19.54 -2.28
C ALA A 104 18.51 -19.40 -1.14
N ALA A 105 18.96 -19.42 0.12
CA ALA A 105 18.09 -19.22 1.28
C ALA A 105 17.39 -17.85 1.27
N LEU A 106 18.11 -16.77 0.93
CA LEU A 106 17.51 -15.44 0.80
C LEU A 106 16.44 -15.40 -0.32
N ALA A 107 16.69 -16.06 -1.45
CA ALA A 107 15.71 -16.15 -2.53
C ALA A 107 14.46 -16.97 -2.12
N GLU A 108 14.62 -18.00 -1.29
CA GLU A 108 13.50 -18.73 -0.67
C GLU A 108 12.67 -17.81 0.25
N GLU A 109 13.31 -16.97 1.05
CA GLU A 109 12.63 -15.97 1.89
C GLU A 109 11.83 -14.97 1.05
N HIS A 110 12.40 -14.46 -0.04
CA HIS A 110 11.68 -13.57 -0.97
C HIS A 110 10.48 -14.26 -1.66
N LEU A 111 10.65 -15.52 -2.08
CA LEU A 111 9.54 -16.29 -2.63
C LEU A 111 8.41 -16.46 -1.60
N ALA A 112 8.75 -16.84 -0.37
CA ALA A 112 7.79 -17.00 0.71
C ALA A 112 7.08 -15.68 1.05
N PHE A 113 7.82 -14.56 1.02
CA PHE A 113 7.26 -13.23 1.22
C PHE A 113 6.20 -12.88 0.17
N TYR A 114 6.52 -12.95 -1.13
CA TYR A 114 5.54 -12.61 -2.18
C TYR A 114 4.36 -13.57 -2.23
N GLN A 115 4.56 -14.84 -1.88
CA GLN A 115 3.46 -15.79 -1.70
C GLN A 115 2.54 -15.41 -0.52
N GLN A 116 3.10 -14.92 0.58
CA GLN A 116 2.31 -14.43 1.71
C GLN A 116 1.54 -13.17 1.35
N VAL A 117 2.19 -12.20 0.70
CA VAL A 117 1.54 -10.99 0.19
C VAL A 117 0.38 -11.33 -0.74
N ALA A 118 0.56 -12.29 -1.66
CA ALA A 118 -0.52 -12.74 -2.54
C ALA A 118 -1.69 -13.32 -1.75
N ARG A 119 -1.44 -14.20 -0.77
CA ARG A 119 -2.48 -14.76 0.11
C ARG A 119 -3.21 -13.69 0.91
N ASP A 120 -2.47 -12.74 1.48
CA ASP A 120 -3.03 -11.65 2.26
C ASP A 120 -3.90 -10.75 1.38
N TYR A 121 -3.44 -10.42 0.17
CA TYR A 121 -4.20 -9.62 -0.78
C TYR A 121 -5.53 -10.30 -1.17
N GLU A 122 -5.53 -11.62 -1.39
CA GLU A 122 -6.76 -12.40 -1.58
C GLU A 122 -7.66 -12.39 -0.34
N GLY A 123 -7.08 -12.56 0.85
CA GLY A 123 -7.81 -12.50 2.12
C GLY A 123 -8.44 -11.13 2.40
N LEU A 124 -7.86 -10.07 1.84
CA LEU A 124 -8.40 -8.71 1.82
C LEU A 124 -9.42 -8.48 0.68
N HIS A 125 -9.83 -9.53 -0.03
CA HIS A 125 -10.73 -9.49 -1.19
C HIS A 125 -10.24 -8.60 -2.34
N ARG A 126 -8.92 -8.41 -2.44
CA ARG A 126 -8.27 -7.52 -3.42
C ARG A 126 -8.78 -6.07 -3.38
N ASP A 127 -9.34 -5.64 -2.26
CA ASP A 127 -9.98 -4.34 -2.10
C ASP A 127 -9.39 -3.60 -0.89
N LEU A 128 -8.20 -3.01 -1.09
CA LEU A 128 -7.49 -2.31 -0.02
C LEU A 128 -8.28 -1.10 0.48
N VAL A 129 -8.96 -0.38 -0.41
CA VAL A 129 -9.70 0.82 -0.03
C VAL A 129 -10.98 0.47 0.73
N GLY A 130 -11.69 -0.58 0.35
CA GLY A 130 -12.81 -1.09 1.15
C GLY A 130 -12.35 -1.62 2.51
N VAL A 131 -11.18 -2.24 2.62
CA VAL A 131 -10.61 -2.64 3.92
C VAL A 131 -10.31 -1.43 4.79
N LEU A 132 -9.70 -0.37 4.24
CA LEU A 132 -9.45 0.88 4.95
C LEU A 132 -10.75 1.47 5.52
N GLY A 133 -11.81 1.52 4.70
CA GLY A 133 -13.14 1.97 5.13
C GLY A 133 -13.70 1.15 6.29
N ARG A 134 -13.67 -0.18 6.20
CA ARG A 134 -14.13 -1.07 7.28
C ARG A 134 -13.35 -0.88 8.58
N LEU A 135 -12.02 -0.80 8.50
CA LEU A 135 -11.16 -0.60 9.67
C LEU A 135 -11.40 0.77 10.34
N GLN A 136 -11.75 1.80 9.56
CA GLN A 136 -12.18 3.09 10.09
C GLN A 136 -13.52 2.99 10.82
N GLU A 137 -14.54 2.37 10.20
CA GLU A 137 -15.87 2.20 10.81
C GLU A 137 -15.81 1.43 12.14
N GLU A 138 -14.87 0.48 12.23
CA GLU A 138 -14.63 -0.31 13.44
C GLU A 138 -13.72 0.38 14.47
N GLY A 139 -13.18 1.57 14.15
CA GLY A 139 -12.35 2.37 15.04
C GLY A 139 -10.95 1.81 15.29
N VAL A 140 -10.45 0.96 14.38
CA VAL A 140 -9.07 0.43 14.37
C VAL A 140 -8.08 1.49 13.89
N LEU A 141 -8.52 2.33 12.95
CA LEU A 141 -7.73 3.44 12.42
C LEU A 141 -8.59 4.69 12.20
N GLU A 142 -7.92 5.83 12.13
CA GLU A 142 -8.50 7.11 11.70
C GLU A 142 -7.92 7.47 10.33
N LEU A 143 -8.78 7.62 9.30
CA LEU A 143 -8.30 8.08 7.99
C LEU A 143 -8.20 9.60 7.97
N LEU A 144 -7.09 10.09 7.42
CA LEU A 144 -6.86 11.51 7.20
C LEU A 144 -6.91 11.81 5.70
N ALA A 145 -7.69 12.83 5.35
CA ALA A 145 -7.76 13.34 3.99
C ALA A 145 -6.57 14.26 3.65
N GLY A 146 -6.41 14.57 2.38
CA GLY A 146 -5.41 15.50 1.88
C GLY A 146 -5.84 16.14 0.56
N ALA A 147 -5.02 17.03 0.00
CA ALA A 147 -5.28 17.60 -1.32
C ALA A 147 -5.38 16.50 -2.39
N ALA A 148 -6.33 16.65 -3.33
CA ALA A 148 -6.65 15.69 -4.40
C ALA A 148 -5.43 15.00 -5.01
N THR A 149 -4.45 15.79 -5.43
CA THR A 149 -3.23 15.32 -6.10
C THR A 149 -1.96 15.58 -5.30
N HIS A 150 -2.09 15.81 -3.99
CA HIS A 150 -0.99 16.22 -3.12
C HIS A 150 -0.30 17.51 -3.60
N ALA A 151 -1.10 18.45 -4.14
CA ALA A 151 -0.60 19.72 -4.62
C ALA A 151 0.05 20.52 -3.48
N TYR A 152 1.14 21.23 -3.79
CA TYR A 152 1.79 22.13 -2.85
C TYR A 152 0.96 23.41 -2.71
N LEU A 153 -0.08 23.34 -1.87
CA LEU A 153 -1.13 24.35 -1.73
C LEU A 153 -0.61 25.79 -1.59
N PRO A 154 0.46 26.09 -0.81
CA PRO A 154 0.95 27.46 -0.65
C PRO A 154 1.44 28.14 -1.93
N LEU A 155 1.76 27.37 -2.99
CA LEU A 155 2.21 27.91 -4.28
C LEU A 155 1.10 27.92 -5.35
N LEU A 156 -0.12 27.54 -5.01
CA LEU A 156 -1.25 27.70 -5.93
C LEU A 156 -1.71 29.16 -5.93
N GLU A 157 -1.33 29.89 -6.97
CA GLU A 157 -1.66 31.33 -7.12
C GLU A 157 -3.17 31.59 -7.27
N VAL A 158 -3.89 30.63 -7.85
CA VAL A 158 -5.32 30.75 -8.13
C VAL A 158 -6.12 30.09 -7.00
N GLU A 159 -6.90 30.89 -6.28
CA GLU A 159 -7.70 30.42 -5.14
C GLU A 159 -8.67 29.29 -5.52
N SER A 160 -9.28 29.35 -6.71
CA SER A 160 -10.17 28.28 -7.17
C SER A 160 -9.43 26.96 -7.38
N SER A 161 -8.16 26.96 -7.79
CA SER A 161 -7.33 25.76 -7.88
C SER A 161 -7.03 25.16 -6.52
N LEU A 162 -6.73 25.98 -5.51
CA LEU A 162 -6.56 25.53 -4.13
C LEU A 162 -7.85 24.92 -3.59
N ARG A 163 -8.99 25.61 -3.76
CA ARG A 163 -10.30 25.12 -3.31
C ARG A 163 -10.69 23.83 -4.00
N ALA A 164 -10.39 23.68 -5.30
CA ALA A 164 -10.64 22.43 -6.02
C ALA A 164 -9.84 21.26 -5.45
N GLN A 165 -8.56 21.46 -5.09
CA GLN A 165 -7.75 20.40 -4.47
C GLN A 165 -8.30 19.97 -3.11
N LEU A 166 -8.83 20.90 -2.31
CA LEU A 166 -9.41 20.59 -1.01
C LEU A 166 -10.80 19.94 -1.13
N ALA A 167 -11.65 20.45 -2.03
CA ALA A 167 -13.00 19.93 -2.24
C ALA A 167 -12.96 18.48 -2.74
N VAL A 168 -12.18 18.21 -3.80
CA VAL A 168 -12.01 16.85 -4.32
C VAL A 168 -11.31 15.94 -3.31
N GLY A 169 -10.45 16.49 -2.45
CA GLY A 169 -9.81 15.70 -1.40
C GLY A 169 -10.70 15.37 -0.21
N GLN A 170 -11.83 16.05 -0.07
CA GLN A 170 -12.82 15.82 0.98
C GLN A 170 -13.92 14.84 0.55
N GLU A 171 -14.25 14.79 -0.74
CA GLU A 171 -15.22 13.87 -1.34
C GLU A 171 -14.82 12.40 -1.17
#